data_AF-H1PWB3-F1
#
_entry.id   AF-H1PWB3-F1
#
_cell.length_a   1.000
_cell.length_b   1.000
_cell.length_c   1.000
_cell.angle_alpha   90.00
_cell.angle_beta   90.00
_cell.angle_gamma   90.00
#
_symmetry.space_group_name_H-M   'P 1'
#
loop_
_entity.id
_entity.type
_entity.pdbx_description
1 polymer ?
#
loop_
_entity_poly.entity_id
_entity_poly.type
_entity_poly.pdbx_seq_one_letter_code
_entity_poly.pdbx_strand_id
1 'polypeptide(L)'
;MEKIVYIYNKNLELIGQPFIKDYTEFKKNPIKYFPSWETTMFASLEKYNNPVLDKKTGEIREKTREELILLDNKLELLQDGEYVENGGIKVLEAPDNLIKKDWNKEAHIWEEGATREELIEERKNKILEYKKLKDDKKDLEDSGFSSEEEIIMIVEKMELLEANINNLAEKIKSL
;
A
#
# COMPACT_ATOMS: atom_id res chain seq x y z
N MET A 1 15.71 10.66 -34.60
CA MET A 1 15.48 9.31 -34.03
C MET A 1 14.06 8.92 -34.37
N GLU A 2 13.85 7.72 -34.91
CA GLU A 2 12.50 7.23 -35.20
C GLU A 2 11.77 6.87 -33.91
N LYS A 3 10.46 7.14 -33.86
CA LYS A 3 9.58 6.88 -32.72
C LYS A 3 8.40 6.05 -33.20
N ILE A 4 7.88 5.17 -32.35
CA ILE A 4 6.63 4.46 -32.61
C ILE A 4 5.49 5.35 -32.10
N VAL A 5 4.45 5.50 -32.91
CA VAL A 5 3.15 6.04 -32.47
C VAL A 5 2.19 4.88 -32.30
N TYR A 6 1.45 4.86 -31.21
CA TYR A 6 0.39 3.90 -30.95
C TYR A 6 -0.95 4.53 -31.32
N ILE A 7 -1.65 3.95 -32.29
CA ILE A 7 -2.93 4.44 -32.81
C ILE A 7 -4.06 3.61 -32.22
N TYR A 8 -5.05 4.29 -31.66
CA TYR A 8 -6.22 3.68 -31.03
C TYR A 8 -7.49 4.09 -31.78
N ASN A 9 -8.42 3.16 -31.95
CA ASN A 9 -9.72 3.47 -32.55
C ASN A 9 -10.64 4.23 -31.56
N LYS A 10 -11.86 4.56 -31.99
CA LYS A 10 -12.86 5.25 -31.14
C LYS A 10 -13.26 4.47 -29.88
N ASN A 11 -13.06 3.15 -29.88
CA ASN A 11 -13.31 2.25 -28.74
C ASN A 11 -12.05 2.05 -27.89
N LEU A 12 -10.97 2.79 -28.17
CA LEU A 12 -9.68 2.71 -27.50
C LEU A 12 -8.95 1.37 -27.69
N GLU A 13 -9.21 0.65 -28.78
CA GLU A 13 -8.46 -0.55 -29.14
C GLU A 13 -7.23 -0.15 -29.98
N LEU A 14 -6.06 -0.74 -29.68
CA LEU A 14 -4.83 -0.50 -30.43
C LEU A 14 -4.94 -1.11 -31.84
N ILE A 15 -4.83 -0.29 -32.89
CA ILE A 15 -5.03 -0.68 -34.29
C ILE A 15 -3.84 -0.39 -35.21
N GLY A 16 -2.83 0.35 -34.74
CA GLY A 16 -1.69 0.72 -35.58
C GLY A 16 -0.48 1.16 -34.79
N GLN A 17 0.71 0.92 -35.35
CA GLN A 17 2.00 1.24 -34.73
C GLN A 17 3.01 1.82 -35.75
N PRO A 18 2.71 2.92 -36.47
CA PRO A 18 3.64 3.46 -37.46
C PRO A 18 4.90 4.06 -36.82
N PHE A 19 6.01 3.98 -37.55
CA PHE A 19 7.24 4.70 -37.22
C PHE A 19 7.20 6.11 -37.80
N ILE A 20 7.54 7.10 -36.98
CA ILE A 20 7.55 8.51 -37.34
C ILE A 20 8.89 9.16 -36.95
N LYS A 21 9.21 10.30 -37.55
CA LYS A 21 10.37 11.12 -37.15
C LYS A 21 9.98 12.28 -36.24
N ASP A 22 8.77 12.82 -36.40
CA ASP A 22 8.24 13.95 -35.63
C ASP A 22 6.75 13.74 -35.32
N TYR A 23 6.40 13.80 -34.04
CA TYR A 23 5.03 13.61 -33.58
C TYR A 23 4.13 14.82 -33.92
N THR A 24 4.72 16.00 -34.01
CA THR A 24 4.04 17.22 -34.45
C THR A 24 3.64 17.12 -35.92
N GLU A 25 4.52 16.56 -36.77
CA GLU A 25 4.20 16.29 -38.17
C GLU A 25 3.07 15.26 -38.29
N PHE A 26 3.14 14.17 -37.50
CA PHE A 26 2.07 13.19 -37.43
C PHE A 26 0.72 13.82 -37.04
N LYS A 27 0.67 14.63 -35.96
CA LYS A 27 -0.58 15.30 -35.54
C LYS A 27 -1.15 16.24 -36.62
N LYS A 28 -0.30 16.85 -37.45
CA LYS A 28 -0.74 17.72 -38.56
C LYS A 28 -1.26 16.96 -39.78
N ASN A 29 -0.68 15.80 -40.09
CA ASN A 29 -1.08 14.99 -41.25
C ASN A 29 -0.96 13.47 -40.96
N PRO A 30 -1.86 12.91 -40.15
CA PRO A 30 -1.77 11.50 -39.73
C PRO A 30 -2.02 10.52 -40.89
N ILE A 31 -2.82 10.92 -41.89
CA ILE A 31 -3.13 10.12 -43.09
C ILE A 31 -1.87 9.74 -43.86
N LYS A 32 -0.81 10.58 -43.83
CA LYS A 32 0.50 10.28 -44.44
C LYS A 32 1.14 9.00 -43.87
N TYR A 33 0.88 8.71 -42.58
CA TYR A 33 1.49 7.60 -41.86
C TYR A 33 0.50 6.45 -41.63
N PHE A 34 -0.79 6.74 -41.61
CA PHE A 34 -1.87 5.78 -41.42
C PHE A 34 -3.06 6.17 -42.33
N PRO A 35 -3.11 5.67 -43.58
CA PRO A 35 -4.09 6.13 -44.58
C PRO A 35 -5.56 5.97 -44.19
N SER A 36 -5.87 5.04 -43.30
CA SER A 36 -7.20 4.81 -42.74
C SER A 36 -7.50 5.66 -41.50
N TRP A 37 -6.75 6.73 -41.24
CA TRP A 37 -6.95 7.59 -40.08
C TRP A 37 -8.32 8.29 -40.12
N GLU A 38 -9.04 8.22 -39.00
CA GLU A 38 -10.32 8.93 -38.78
C GLU A 38 -10.16 9.94 -37.65
N THR A 39 -10.92 11.05 -37.68
CA THR A 39 -10.85 12.11 -36.65
C THR A 39 -11.28 11.66 -35.25
N THR A 40 -11.96 10.52 -35.15
CA THR A 40 -12.35 9.88 -33.88
C THR A 40 -11.28 8.95 -33.32
N MET A 41 -10.15 8.76 -34.02
CA MET A 41 -9.02 7.97 -33.54
C MET A 41 -8.10 8.81 -32.65
N PHE A 42 -7.33 8.12 -31.83
CA PHE A 42 -6.37 8.72 -30.92
C PHE A 42 -4.97 8.20 -31.21
N ALA A 43 -3.97 9.00 -30.85
CA ALA A 43 -2.57 8.63 -30.97
C ALA A 43 -1.82 8.97 -29.68
N SER A 44 -0.84 8.14 -29.33
CA SER A 44 0.11 8.39 -28.25
C SER A 44 1.51 7.96 -28.64
N LEU A 45 2.51 8.53 -27.98
CA LEU A 45 3.90 8.06 -28.03
C LEU A 45 4.17 6.92 -27.06
N GLU A 46 3.24 6.67 -26.13
CA GLU A 46 3.28 5.59 -25.17
C GLU A 46 2.23 4.54 -25.51
N LYS A 47 2.54 3.27 -25.22
CA LYS A 47 1.58 2.19 -25.36
C LYS A 47 0.76 2.09 -24.07
N TYR A 48 -0.53 2.30 -24.20
CA TYR A 48 -1.52 2.04 -23.16
C TYR A 48 -2.17 0.67 -23.33
N ASN A 49 -2.28 -0.07 -22.23
CA ASN A 49 -2.92 -1.38 -22.12
C ASN A 49 -4.39 -1.26 -21.73
N ASN A 50 -4.73 -0.32 -20.84
CA ASN A 50 -6.09 0.02 -20.44
C ASN A 50 -6.30 1.53 -20.70
N PRO A 51 -6.36 1.93 -21.98
CA PRO A 51 -6.54 3.33 -22.33
C PRO A 51 -7.89 3.89 -21.82
N VAL A 52 -7.89 5.17 -21.48
CA VAL A 52 -9.07 5.96 -21.14
C VAL A 52 -8.95 7.36 -21.73
N LEU A 53 -10.08 7.92 -22.15
CA LEU A 53 -10.15 9.31 -22.62
C LEU A 53 -10.17 10.26 -21.41
N ASP A 54 -9.17 11.14 -21.32
CA ASP A 54 -9.17 12.21 -20.34
C ASP A 54 -10.13 13.31 -20.78
N LYS A 55 -11.22 13.51 -20.03
CA LYS A 55 -12.26 14.50 -20.37
C LYS A 55 -11.76 15.95 -20.28
N LYS A 56 -10.66 16.21 -19.56
CA LYS A 56 -10.11 17.57 -19.41
C LYS A 56 -9.24 17.94 -20.60
N THR A 57 -8.40 17.02 -21.07
CA THR A 57 -7.46 17.29 -22.18
C THR A 57 -8.00 16.88 -23.54
N GLY A 58 -8.95 15.94 -23.58
CA GLY A 58 -9.42 15.28 -24.81
C GLY A 58 -8.42 14.29 -25.39
N GLU A 59 -7.31 14.01 -24.70
CA GLU A 59 -6.29 13.03 -25.09
C GLU A 59 -6.49 11.71 -24.32
N ILE A 60 -5.97 10.61 -24.87
CA ILE A 60 -5.97 9.31 -24.19
C ILE A 60 -4.79 9.20 -23.22
N ARG A 61 -4.98 8.43 -22.15
CA ARG A 61 -3.95 8.04 -21.19
C ARG A 61 -4.19 6.61 -20.70
N GLU A 62 -3.23 6.05 -19.98
CA GLU A 62 -3.46 4.84 -19.20
C GLU A 62 -4.42 5.14 -18.04
N LYS A 63 -5.31 4.18 -17.72
CA LYS A 63 -6.11 4.24 -16.50
C LYS A 63 -5.19 4.24 -15.26
N THR A 64 -5.59 4.98 -14.23
CA THR A 64 -4.92 4.86 -12.93
C THR A 64 -5.28 3.53 -12.29
N ARG A 65 -4.52 3.14 -11.26
CA ARG A 65 -4.80 1.94 -10.45
C ARG A 65 -6.23 1.98 -9.88
N GLU A 66 -6.65 3.13 -9.38
CA GLU A 66 -7.98 3.34 -8.79
C GLU A 66 -9.07 3.20 -9.84
N GLU A 67 -8.86 3.71 -11.07
CA GLU A 67 -9.80 3.52 -12.16
C GLU A 67 -9.90 2.04 -12.56
N LEU A 68 -8.79 1.30 -12.57
CA LEU A 68 -8.80 -0.15 -12.81
C LEU A 68 -9.57 -0.91 -11.73
N ILE A 69 -9.39 -0.54 -10.46
CA ILE A 69 -10.11 -1.16 -9.34
C ILE A 69 -11.60 -0.83 -9.40
N LEU A 70 -11.96 0.45 -9.52
CA LEU A 70 -13.33 0.92 -9.35
C LEU A 70 -14.20 0.81 -10.60
N LEU A 71 -13.61 0.92 -11.80
CA LEU A 71 -14.36 0.89 -13.06
C LEU A 71 -14.29 -0.48 -13.74
N ASP A 72 -13.14 -1.17 -13.62
CA ASP A 72 -12.90 -2.45 -14.30
C ASP A 72 -12.91 -3.65 -13.34
N ASN A 73 -13.23 -3.43 -12.05
CA ASN A 73 -13.33 -4.45 -11.02
C ASN A 73 -12.05 -5.30 -10.84
N LYS A 74 -10.87 -4.70 -11.05
CA LYS A 74 -9.57 -5.35 -10.86
C LYS A 74 -9.15 -5.36 -9.38
N LEU A 75 -9.92 -6.08 -8.56
CA LEU A 75 -9.74 -6.14 -7.11
C LEU A 75 -8.39 -6.76 -6.69
N GLU A 76 -7.75 -7.54 -7.56
CA GLU A 76 -6.41 -8.09 -7.33
C GLU A 76 -5.33 -7.00 -7.17
N LEU A 77 -5.62 -5.77 -7.58
CA LEU A 77 -4.72 -4.63 -7.42
C LEU A 77 -4.79 -4.02 -6.03
N LEU A 78 -5.79 -4.35 -5.20
CA LEU A 78 -5.91 -3.87 -3.81
C LEU A 78 -4.70 -4.31 -2.98
N GLN A 79 -4.21 -3.39 -2.14
CA GLN A 79 -3.15 -3.67 -1.18
C GLN A 79 -3.73 -4.14 0.15
N ASP A 80 -2.88 -4.68 1.02
CA ASP A 80 -3.32 -5.08 2.35
C ASP A 80 -3.81 -3.86 3.16
N GLY A 81 -4.94 -4.04 3.85
CA GLY A 81 -5.67 -2.96 4.50
C GLY A 81 -6.63 -2.20 3.58
N GLU A 82 -6.61 -2.44 2.26
CA GLU A 82 -7.56 -1.81 1.35
C GLU A 82 -8.74 -2.71 1.01
N TYR A 83 -9.90 -2.08 0.82
CA TYR A 83 -11.11 -2.74 0.32
C TYR A 83 -12.02 -1.76 -0.41
N VAL A 84 -12.92 -2.25 -1.26
CA VAL A 84 -13.91 -1.42 -1.95
C VAL A 84 -15.20 -1.39 -1.16
N GLU A 85 -15.68 -0.19 -0.83
CA GLU A 85 -16.95 0.02 -0.17
C GLU A 85 -17.61 1.31 -0.68
N ASN A 86 -18.91 1.26 -0.96
CA ASN A 86 -19.70 2.42 -1.42
C ASN A 86 -19.09 3.11 -2.66
N GLY A 87 -18.51 2.32 -3.57
CA GLY A 87 -17.92 2.81 -4.82
C GLY A 87 -16.58 3.54 -4.67
N GLY A 88 -15.93 3.44 -3.50
CA GLY A 88 -14.60 3.98 -3.27
C GLY A 88 -13.67 2.96 -2.62
N ILE A 89 -12.36 3.21 -2.74
CA ILE A 89 -11.34 2.44 -2.02
C ILE A 89 -11.26 3.00 -0.59
N LYS A 90 -11.43 2.11 0.39
CA LYS A 90 -11.23 2.38 1.81
C LYS A 90 -9.91 1.79 2.24
N VAL A 91 -9.29 2.44 3.23
CA VAL A 91 -8.05 2.00 3.86
C VAL A 91 -8.35 1.79 5.34
N LEU A 92 -8.04 0.61 5.85
CA LEU A 92 -8.04 0.28 7.26
C LEU A 92 -6.59 0.17 7.72
N GLU A 93 -6.19 1.05 8.64
CA GLU A 93 -4.85 1.00 9.23
C GLU A 93 -4.66 -0.26 10.06
N ALA A 94 -3.47 -0.86 9.95
CA ALA A 94 -3.14 -2.06 10.68
C ALA A 94 -2.92 -1.75 12.16
N PRO A 95 -3.60 -2.42 13.10
CA PRO A 95 -3.40 -2.22 14.53
C PRO A 95 -1.94 -2.46 14.95
N ASP A 96 -1.39 -1.55 15.77
CA ASP A 96 0.01 -1.62 16.24
C ASP A 96 0.28 -2.77 17.20
N ASN A 97 -0.77 -3.34 17.80
CA ASN A 97 -0.66 -4.45 18.74
C ASN A 97 -0.54 -5.83 18.06
N LEU A 98 -0.59 -5.90 16.73
CA LEU A 98 -0.33 -7.13 15.97
C LEU A 98 1.17 -7.33 15.81
N ILE A 99 1.66 -8.52 16.17
CA ILE A 99 3.08 -8.86 16.02
C ILE A 99 3.41 -9.07 14.55
N LYS A 100 2.53 -9.76 13.83
CA LYS A 100 2.60 -9.88 12.38
C LYS A 100 1.24 -9.52 11.80
N LYS A 101 1.24 -8.50 10.96
CA LYS A 101 0.05 -7.95 10.33
C LYS A 101 -0.33 -8.87 9.17
N ASP A 102 -1.48 -9.54 9.29
CA ASP A 102 -2.06 -10.32 8.21
C ASP A 102 -3.41 -9.72 7.82
N TRP A 103 -3.68 -9.59 6.52
CA TRP A 103 -4.89 -8.94 6.04
C TRP A 103 -5.86 -9.97 5.49
N ASN A 104 -7.00 -10.11 6.18
CA ASN A 104 -8.08 -10.94 5.69
C ASN A 104 -8.89 -10.16 4.64
N LYS A 105 -8.58 -10.41 3.37
CA LYS A 105 -9.20 -9.75 2.22
C LYS A 105 -10.70 -9.99 2.09
N GLU A 106 -11.24 -11.07 2.65
CA GLU A 106 -12.68 -11.38 2.56
C GLU A 106 -13.47 -10.70 3.67
N ALA A 107 -12.92 -10.70 4.90
CA ALA A 107 -13.56 -10.09 6.06
C ALA A 107 -13.25 -8.59 6.22
N HIS A 108 -12.27 -8.08 5.47
CA HIS A 108 -11.75 -6.71 5.57
C HIS A 108 -11.26 -6.36 6.99
N ILE A 109 -10.56 -7.29 7.63
CA ILE A 109 -9.99 -7.11 8.98
C ILE A 109 -8.51 -7.50 9.01
N TRP A 110 -7.76 -6.83 9.88
CA TRP A 110 -6.39 -7.23 10.22
C TRP A 110 -6.40 -8.32 11.30
N GLU A 111 -5.60 -9.35 11.09
CA GLU A 111 -5.46 -10.51 11.96
C GLU A 111 -4.00 -10.68 12.42
N GLU A 112 -3.83 -11.41 13.52
CA GLU A 112 -2.51 -11.80 13.99
C GLU A 112 -1.99 -12.95 13.13
N GLY A 113 -1.03 -12.65 12.26
CA GLY A 113 -0.37 -13.63 11.39
C GLY A 113 0.80 -14.37 12.06
N ALA A 114 1.13 -14.03 13.31
CA ALA A 114 2.21 -14.65 14.04
C ALA A 114 1.79 -16.04 14.54
N THR A 115 2.71 -17.00 14.44
CA THR A 115 2.53 -18.33 15.02
C THR A 115 2.54 -18.27 16.54
N ARG A 116 1.98 -19.31 17.18
CA ARG A 116 1.98 -19.42 18.63
C ARG A 116 3.40 -19.41 19.20
N GLU A 117 4.35 -20.05 18.53
CA GLU A 117 5.77 -20.07 18.90
C GLU A 117 6.40 -18.67 18.82
N GLU A 118 6.14 -17.91 17.74
CA GLU A 118 6.63 -16.53 17.60
C GLU A 118 6.06 -15.61 18.69
N LEU A 119 4.77 -15.74 19.02
CA LEU A 119 4.15 -14.99 20.11
C LEU A 119 4.73 -15.33 21.48
N ILE A 120 5.01 -16.62 21.73
CA ILE A 120 5.67 -17.06 22.96
C ILE A 120 7.06 -16.46 23.06
N GLU A 121 7.81 -16.44 21.97
CA GLU A 121 9.16 -15.89 21.94
C GLU A 121 9.16 -14.38 22.16
N GLU A 122 8.27 -13.65 21.49
CA GLU A 122 8.08 -12.21 21.71
C GLU A 122 7.72 -11.92 23.17
N ARG A 123 6.82 -12.71 23.76
CA ARG A 123 6.45 -12.58 25.17
C ARG A 123 7.64 -12.79 26.11
N LYS A 124 8.50 -13.78 25.84
CA LYS A 124 9.72 -14.02 26.64
C LYS A 124 10.68 -12.85 26.55
N ASN A 125 10.88 -12.28 25.36
CA ASN A 125 11.75 -11.13 25.15
C ASN A 125 11.28 -9.92 25.98
N LYS A 126 9.97 -9.62 25.97
CA LYS A 126 9.40 -8.54 26.79
C LYS A 126 9.54 -8.80 28.29
N ILE A 127 9.39 -10.04 28.75
CA ILE A 127 9.61 -10.40 30.16
C ILE A 127 11.07 -10.15 30.56
N LEU A 128 12.03 -10.48 29.69
CA LEU A 128 13.44 -10.24 29.94
C LEU A 128 13.76 -8.74 30.00
N GLU A 129 13.17 -7.95 29.09
CA GLU A 129 13.29 -6.49 29.08
C GLU A 129 12.71 -5.87 30.37
N TYR A 130 11.50 -6.28 30.76
CA TYR A 130 10.88 -5.85 32.01
C TYR A 130 11.76 -6.15 33.22
N LYS A 131 12.32 -7.37 33.28
CA LYS A 131 13.23 -7.75 34.37
C LYS A 131 14.46 -6.85 34.41
N LYS A 132 15.08 -6.59 33.25
CA LYS A 132 16.23 -5.71 33.17
C LYS A 132 15.90 -4.30 33.65
N LEU A 133 14.80 -3.71 33.18
CA LEU A 133 14.35 -2.38 33.63
C LEU A 133 14.08 -2.33 35.13
N LYS A 134 13.53 -3.40 35.70
CA LYS A 134 13.32 -3.52 37.14
C LYS A 134 14.63 -3.51 37.94
N ASP A 135 15.64 -4.22 37.45
CA ASP A 135 16.97 -4.26 38.06
C ASP A 135 17.66 -2.88 37.89
N ASP A 136 17.63 -2.30 36.69
CA ASP A 136 18.19 -0.97 36.40
C ASP A 136 17.55 0.13 37.26
N LYS A 137 16.22 0.09 37.44
CA LYS A 137 15.49 1.01 38.33
C LYS A 137 16.02 0.92 39.75
N LYS A 138 16.18 -0.31 40.25
CA LYS A 138 16.64 -0.54 41.62
C LYS A 138 18.08 -0.03 41.80
N ASP A 139 18.97 -0.35 40.88
CA ASP A 139 20.37 0.10 40.94
C ASP A 139 20.46 1.64 40.91
N LEU A 140 19.59 2.29 40.13
CA LEU A 140 19.49 3.75 40.07
C LEU A 140 18.98 4.35 41.38
N GLU A 141 17.94 3.78 41.99
CA GLU A 141 17.44 4.19 43.31
C GLU A 141 18.53 4.00 44.39
N ASP A 142 19.19 2.84 44.42
CA ASP A 142 20.23 2.49 45.38
C ASP A 142 21.50 3.36 45.22
N SER A 143 21.72 3.94 44.03
CA SER A 143 22.85 4.84 43.78
C SER A 143 22.78 6.16 44.56
N GLY A 144 21.58 6.59 44.97
CA GLY A 144 21.34 7.89 45.59
C GLY A 144 21.40 9.10 44.64
N PHE A 145 21.60 8.88 43.33
CA PHE A 145 21.65 9.92 42.30
C PHE A 145 20.39 10.00 41.44
N SER A 146 19.39 9.14 41.68
CA SER A 146 18.13 9.13 40.92
C SER A 146 17.35 10.44 41.07
N SER A 147 16.74 10.90 39.99
CA SER A 147 15.70 11.93 40.01
C SER A 147 14.30 11.32 39.97
N GLU A 148 13.31 12.04 40.49
CA GLU A 148 11.91 11.62 40.43
C GLU A 148 11.42 11.41 38.98
N GLU A 149 11.85 12.28 38.06
CA GLU A 149 11.48 12.21 36.64
C GLU A 149 12.04 10.94 35.96
N GLU A 150 13.30 10.57 36.23
CA GLU A 150 13.90 9.33 35.70
C GLU A 150 13.16 8.09 36.20
N ILE A 151 12.81 8.05 37.49
CA ILE A 151 12.07 6.95 38.07
C ILE A 151 10.67 6.84 37.47
N ILE A 152 9.96 7.95 37.29
CA ILE A 152 8.64 7.99 36.64
C ILE A 152 8.72 7.43 35.22
N MET A 153 9.67 7.90 34.40
CA MET A 153 9.83 7.41 33.03
C MET A 153 10.11 5.90 32.96
N ILE A 154 10.86 5.35 33.91
CA ILE A 154 11.12 3.90 33.97
C ILE A 154 9.83 3.15 34.36
N VAL A 155 9.08 3.65 35.33
CA VAL A 155 7.81 3.04 35.76
C VAL A 155 6.79 3.04 34.62
N GLU A 156 6.62 4.13 33.89
CA GLU A 156 5.71 4.20 32.73
C GLU A 156 6.08 3.17 31.65
N LYS A 157 7.38 2.99 31.36
CA LYS A 157 7.85 1.97 30.43
C LYS A 157 7.56 0.55 30.94
N MET A 158 7.75 0.32 32.23
CA MET A 158 7.46 -0.96 32.87
C MET A 158 5.97 -1.30 32.80
N GLU A 159 5.08 -0.34 33.06
CA GLU A 159 3.62 -0.50 32.97
C GLU A 159 3.19 -0.85 31.53
N LEU A 160 3.75 -0.17 30.53
CA LEU A 160 3.48 -0.49 29.12
C LEU A 160 3.94 -1.91 28.76
N LEU A 161 5.13 -2.32 29.21
CA LEU A 161 5.63 -3.68 29.01
C LEU A 161 4.75 -4.72 29.70
N GLU A 162 4.31 -4.46 30.93
CA GLU A 162 3.42 -5.35 31.67
C GLU A 162 2.09 -5.55 30.93
N ALA A 163 1.48 -4.45 30.46
CA ALA A 163 0.27 -4.51 29.64
C ALA A 163 0.48 -5.36 28.37
N ASN A 164 1.60 -5.17 27.68
CA ASN A 164 1.95 -5.95 26.48
C ASN A 164 2.18 -7.44 26.78
N ILE A 165 2.88 -7.78 27.86
CA ILE A 165 3.14 -9.16 28.29
C ILE A 165 1.82 -9.88 28.60
N ASN A 166 0.88 -9.19 29.26
CA ASN A 166 -0.43 -9.73 29.60
C ASN A 166 -1.30 -9.89 28.35
N ASN A 167 -1.32 -8.91 27.45
CA ASN A 167 -2.02 -9.02 26.16
C ASN A 167 -1.51 -10.20 25.33
N LEU A 168 -0.18 -10.39 25.25
CA LEU A 168 0.40 -11.55 24.57
C LEU A 168 0.01 -12.86 25.26
N ALA A 169 -0.06 -12.89 26.59
CA ALA A 169 -0.49 -14.08 27.32
C ALA A 169 -1.92 -14.50 26.95
N GLU A 170 -2.84 -13.54 26.86
CA GLU A 170 -4.23 -13.81 26.45
C GLU A 170 -4.31 -14.24 24.98
N LYS A 171 -3.58 -13.58 24.07
CA LYS A 171 -3.50 -13.98 22.66
C LYS A 171 -3.01 -15.43 22.48
N ILE A 172 -1.95 -15.81 23.20
CA ILE A 172 -1.39 -17.18 23.14
C ILE A 172 -2.37 -18.24 23.66
N LYS A 173 -3.28 -17.87 24.58
CA LYS A 173 -4.31 -18.77 25.11
C LYS A 173 -5.49 -18.94 24.14
N SER A 174 -5.77 -17.92 23.33
CA SER A 174 -6.88 -17.93 22.37
C SER A 174 -6.58 -18.63 21.05
N LEU A 175 -5.30 -18.95 20.78
CA LEU A 175 -4.83 -19.76 19.64
C LEU A 175 -4.76 -21.24 20.01
#